data_AF-A0AAJ2LS75-F1
#
_entry.id   AF-A0AAJ2LS75-F1
#
_cell.length_a   1.000
_cell.length_b   1.000
_cell.length_c   1.000
_cell.angle_alpha   90.00
_cell.angle_beta   90.00
_cell.angle_gamma   90.00
#
_symmetry.space_group_name_H-M   'P 1'
#
loop_
_entity.id
_entity.type
_entity.pdbx_description
1 polymer ?
#
loop_
_entity_poly.entity_id
_entity_poly.type
_entity_poly.pdbx_seq_one_letter_code
_entity_poly.pdbx_strand_id
1 'polypeptide(L)'
;LNQGAIRGWDRQRPYYFGFITKLAGHYDIDMDLPWNQLPSTQQALVLNGSGKEKIDFSYVDERGRKQNRIMVFEGVLPYLERRYRETESNLVRDDLSQYLSNSACDVCSGSRLNELSRNVKVASCTLPQVTQ
;
A
#
# COMPACT_ATOMS: atom_id res chain seq x y z
N LEU A 1 15.49 0.35 6.34
CA LEU A 1 14.33 1.29 6.22
C LEU A 1 14.73 2.76 6.11
N ASN A 2 15.72 3.22 6.88
CA ASN A 2 16.17 4.61 6.98
C ASN A 2 16.59 5.29 5.66
N GLN A 3 17.03 4.52 4.67
CA GLN A 3 17.55 5.01 3.39
C GLN A 3 16.49 5.09 2.28
N GLY A 4 15.20 5.04 2.62
CA GLY A 4 14.12 5.13 1.63
C GLY A 4 13.80 3.81 0.94
N ALA A 5 13.79 2.71 1.70
CA ALA A 5 13.39 1.40 1.19
C ALA A 5 11.96 1.40 0.59
N ILE A 6 11.09 2.27 1.10
CA ILE A 6 9.74 2.48 0.59
C ILE A 6 9.69 3.90 0.02
N ARG A 7 9.42 4.00 -1.28
CA ARG A 7 9.35 5.28 -1.99
C ARG A 7 8.21 6.15 -1.44
N GLY A 8 8.51 7.41 -1.15
CA GLY A 8 7.55 8.34 -0.53
C GLY A 8 7.35 8.17 0.98
N TRP A 9 8.04 7.21 1.60
CA TRP A 9 8.07 6.99 3.05
C TRP A 9 9.50 7.12 3.59
N ASP A 10 10.25 8.04 2.99
CA ASP A 10 11.65 8.33 3.29
C ASP A 10 11.81 9.68 4.00
N ARG A 11 13.06 10.02 4.34
CA ARG A 11 13.40 11.27 5.04
C ARG A 11 13.01 12.53 4.27
N GLN A 12 12.81 12.46 2.94
CA GLN A 12 12.33 13.60 2.15
C GLN A 12 10.88 13.96 2.46
N ARG A 13 10.11 13.03 3.03
CA ARG A 13 8.75 13.28 3.51
C ARG A 13 8.66 13.02 5.03
N PRO A 14 9.10 13.98 5.87
CA PRO A 14 9.23 13.82 7.32
C PRO A 14 7.95 13.35 8.01
N TYR A 15 6.79 13.77 7.51
CA TYR A 15 5.49 13.35 8.04
C TYR A 15 5.30 11.83 8.00
N TYR A 16 5.50 11.19 6.84
CA TYR A 16 5.34 9.74 6.68
C TYR A 16 6.48 8.98 7.36
N PHE A 17 7.70 9.51 7.28
CA PHE A 17 8.86 8.93 7.95
C PHE A 17 8.71 8.89 9.47
N GLY A 18 8.04 9.89 10.06
CA GLY A 18 7.69 9.90 11.48
C GLY A 18 6.84 8.70 11.90
N PHE A 19 5.85 8.31 11.10
CA PHE A 19 5.05 7.11 11.37
C PHE A 19 5.91 5.84 11.35
N ILE A 20 6.77 5.67 10.34
CA ILE A 20 7.65 4.49 10.25
C ILE A 20 8.61 4.43 11.44
N THR A 21 9.15 5.56 11.87
CA THR A 21 10.05 5.64 13.03
C THR A 21 9.36 5.23 14.33
N LYS A 22 8.12 5.69 14.54
CA LYS A 22 7.32 5.34 15.72
C LYS A 22 6.89 3.87 15.71
N LEU A 23 6.48 3.36 14.55
CA LEU A 23 6.18 1.94 14.34
C LEU A 23 7.41 1.08 14.64
N ALA A 24 8.58 1.48 14.13
CA ALA A 24 9.83 0.78 14.36
C ALA A 24 10.22 0.76 15.83
N GLY A 25 10.08 1.89 16.55
CA GLY A 25 10.33 1.94 17.98
C GLY A 25 9.35 1.10 18.82
N HIS A 26 8.11 0.92 18.35
CA HIS A 26 7.10 0.11 19.05
C HIS A 26 7.34 -1.40 18.90
N TYR A 27 7.74 -1.84 17.71
CA TYR A 27 7.98 -3.27 17.40
C TYR A 27 9.46 -3.68 17.39
N ASP A 28 10.36 -2.80 17.86
CA ASP A 28 11.81 -3.00 17.86
C ASP A 28 12.36 -3.40 16.47
N ILE A 29 11.92 -2.67 15.44
CA ILE A 29 12.36 -2.88 14.05
C ILE A 29 13.66 -2.11 13.85
N ASP A 30 14.73 -2.82 13.49
CA ASP A 30 15.98 -2.19 13.09
C ASP A 30 15.78 -1.41 11.77
N MET A 31 15.86 -0.08 11.85
CA MET A 31 15.68 0.78 10.69
C MET A 31 16.91 0.85 9.78
N ASP A 32 18.10 0.48 10.27
CA ASP A 32 19.34 0.47 9.50
C ASP A 32 19.54 -0.85 8.77
N LEU A 33 18.83 -1.91 9.18
CA LEU A 33 18.79 -3.16 8.44
C LEU A 33 18.27 -2.96 7.00
N PRO A 34 18.91 -3.58 5.99
CA PRO A 34 18.37 -3.66 4.64
C PRO A 34 17.01 -4.34 4.62
N TRP A 35 16.09 -3.85 3.78
CA TRP A 35 14.71 -4.35 3.73
C TRP A 35 14.62 -5.88 3.56
N ASN A 36 15.45 -6.44 2.67
CA ASN A 36 15.47 -7.88 2.38
C ASN A 36 15.96 -8.74 3.56
N GLN A 37 16.64 -8.15 4.54
CA GLN A 37 17.14 -8.86 5.73
C GLN A 37 16.16 -8.76 6.91
N LEU A 38 15.13 -7.91 6.82
CA LEU A 38 14.13 -7.81 7.87
C LEU A 38 13.29 -9.10 7.95
N PRO A 39 12.90 -9.55 9.15
CA PRO A 39 11.92 -10.61 9.32
C PRO A 39 10.64 -10.35 8.52
N SER A 40 10.08 -11.39 7.90
CA SER A 40 8.86 -11.29 7.09
C SER A 40 7.67 -10.73 7.88
N THR A 41 7.61 -10.99 9.19
CA THR A 41 6.60 -10.44 10.10
C THR A 41 6.73 -8.91 10.23
N GLN A 42 7.95 -8.39 10.36
CA GLN A 42 8.20 -6.95 10.43
C GLN A 42 7.93 -6.27 9.08
N GLN A 43 8.31 -6.90 7.96
CA GLN A 43 7.95 -6.41 6.63
C GLN A 43 6.42 -6.33 6.45
N ALA A 44 5.71 -7.37 6.88
CA ALA A 44 4.24 -7.42 6.81
C ALA A 44 3.58 -6.34 7.69
N LEU A 45 4.11 -6.06 8.89
CA LEU A 45 3.64 -4.98 9.75
C LEU A 45 3.76 -3.60 9.09
N VAL A 46 4.89 -3.35 8.41
CA VAL A 46 5.11 -2.09 7.69
C VAL A 46 4.16 -1.97 6.49
N LEU A 47 4.00 -3.06 5.72
CA LEU A 47 3.20 -3.04 4.49
C LEU A 47 1.69 -3.03 4.75
N ASN A 48 1.21 -3.91 5.64
CA ASN A 48 -0.22 -4.18 5.85
C ASN A 48 -0.78 -3.56 7.14
N GLY A 49 0.08 -2.97 7.98
CA GLY A 49 -0.33 -2.28 9.20
C GLY A 49 -0.28 -3.12 10.47
N SER A 50 -0.66 -2.50 11.59
CA SER A 50 -0.67 -3.12 12.94
C SER A 50 -1.95 -3.90 13.26
N GLY A 51 -2.86 -4.02 12.29
CA GLY A 51 -4.12 -4.76 12.43
C GLY A 51 -5.08 -4.09 13.42
N LYS A 52 -5.06 -4.52 14.68
CA LYS A 52 -5.92 -3.98 15.76
C LYS A 52 -5.14 -3.26 16.86
N GLU A 53 -3.82 -3.40 16.85
CA GLU A 53 -2.97 -2.82 17.87
C GLU A 53 -2.82 -1.31 17.65
N LYS A 54 -3.05 -0.56 18.72
CA LYS A 54 -2.91 0.90 18.71
C LYS A 54 -1.49 1.28 19.10
N ILE A 55 -0.91 2.17 18.33
CA ILE A 55 0.46 2.64 18.50
C ILE A 55 0.43 4.12 18.83
N ASP A 56 1.37 4.54 19.67
CA ASP A 56 1.52 5.93 20.03
C ASP A 56 2.34 6.70 18.96
N PHE A 57 1.63 7.50 18.18
CA PHE A 57 2.19 8.42 17.19
C PHE A 57 2.27 9.86 17.69
N SER A 58 2.39 10.05 19.02
CA SER A 58 2.55 11.37 19.60
C SER A 58 3.78 12.09 19.05
N TYR A 59 3.59 13.36 18.67
CA TYR A 59 4.65 14.22 18.15
C TYR A 59 4.61 15.61 18.79
N VAL A 60 5.75 16.29 18.76
CA VAL A 60 5.86 17.68 19.22
C VAL A 60 5.77 18.56 17.99
N ASP A 61 4.78 19.44 17.97
CA ASP A 61 4.60 20.47 16.93
C ASP A 61 5.74 21.52 17.02
N GLU A 62 5.95 22.31 15.96
CA GLU A 62 7.01 23.35 15.92
C GLU A 62 6.87 24.37 17.06
N ARG A 63 5.64 24.53 17.58
CA ARG A 63 5.31 25.41 18.72
C ARG A 63 5.52 24.75 20.09
N GLY A 64 6.16 23.59 20.17
CA GLY A 64 6.44 22.87 21.41
C GLY A 64 5.23 22.18 22.05
N ARG A 65 4.06 22.19 21.40
CA ARG A 65 2.85 21.52 21.88
C ARG A 65 2.94 20.03 21.58
N LYS A 66 2.79 19.20 22.62
CA LYS A 66 2.66 17.74 22.46
C LYS A 66 1.27 17.42 21.94
N GLN A 67 1.21 16.80 20.76
CA GLN A 67 -0.02 16.23 20.22
C GLN A 67 -0.01 14.74 20.49
N ASN A 68 -0.94 14.28 21.32
CA ASN A 68 -1.05 12.86 21.63
C ASN A 68 -1.97 12.17 20.62
N ARG A 69 -1.45 11.19 19.89
CA ARG A 69 -2.22 10.48 18.85
C ARG A 69 -1.99 8.99 18.94
N ILE A 70 -2.93 8.30 19.59
CA ILE A 70 -2.93 6.84 19.67
C ILE A 70 -3.88 6.30 18.60
N MET A 71 -3.34 5.61 17.60
CA MET A 71 -4.13 5.05 16.51
C MET A 71 -3.52 3.77 15.96
N VAL A 72 -4.34 3.00 15.25
CA VAL A 72 -3.87 1.84 14.49
C VAL A 72 -3.08 2.33 13.28
N PHE A 73 -1.95 1.69 13.00
CA PHE A 73 -1.23 1.94 11.77
C PHE A 73 -1.91 1.19 10.63
N GLU A 74 -2.45 1.93 9.65
CA GLU A 74 -3.16 1.39 8.49
C GLU A 74 -2.27 0.50 7.60
N GLY A 75 -0.96 0.74 7.60
CA GLY A 75 -0.03 0.11 6.67
C GLY A 75 0.25 0.98 5.45
N VAL A 76 1.41 0.78 4.84
CA VAL A 76 1.83 1.52 3.65
C VAL A 76 0.95 1.19 2.44
N LEU A 77 0.66 -0.11 2.20
CA LEU A 77 -0.09 -0.52 1.01
C LEU A 77 -1.56 -0.06 1.04
N PRO A 78 -2.32 -0.26 2.14
CA PRO A 78 -3.71 0.20 2.19
C PRO A 78 -3.80 1.73 2.11
N TYR A 79 -2.83 2.44 2.70
CA TYR A 79 -2.72 3.89 2.56
C TYR A 79 -2.53 4.33 1.10
N LEU A 80 -1.59 3.72 0.37
CA LEU A 80 -1.32 4.06 -1.04
C LEU A 80 -2.53 3.73 -1.92
N GLU A 81 -3.16 2.58 -1.71
CA GLU A 81 -4.35 2.15 -2.44
C GLU A 81 -5.51 3.12 -2.22
N ARG A 82 -5.81 3.47 -0.98
CA ARG A 82 -6.85 4.43 -0.64
C ARG A 82 -6.55 5.81 -1.24
N ARG A 83 -5.31 6.29 -1.12
CA ARG A 83 -4.87 7.57 -1.70
C ARG A 83 -5.04 7.59 -3.22
N TYR A 84 -4.73 6.50 -3.91
CA TYR A 84 -4.92 6.38 -5.36
C TYR A 84 -6.42 6.46 -5.75
N ARG A 85 -7.30 5.79 -4.98
CA ARG A 85 -8.75 5.82 -5.24
C ARG A 85 -9.39 7.16 -4.92
N GLU A 86 -9.00 7.80 -3.81
CA GLU A 86 -9.63 9.01 -3.28
C GLU A 86 -9.05 10.32 -3.84
N THR A 87 -7.84 10.33 -4.41
CA THR A 87 -7.22 11.59 -4.85
C THR A 87 -7.95 12.22 -6.03
N GLU A 88 -8.20 13.52 -5.99
CA GLU A 88 -8.77 14.25 -7.15
C GLU A 88 -7.69 14.76 -8.11
N SER A 89 -6.43 14.74 -7.70
CA SER A 89 -5.31 15.24 -8.51
C SER A 89 -4.82 14.19 -9.49
N ASN A 90 -4.85 14.52 -10.78
CA ASN A 90 -4.32 13.65 -11.83
C ASN A 90 -2.81 13.42 -11.67
N LEU A 91 -2.04 14.44 -11.29
CA LEU A 91 -0.59 14.30 -11.07
C LEU A 91 -0.27 13.28 -9.97
N VAL A 92 -1.02 13.29 -8.87
CA VAL A 92 -0.84 12.33 -7.77
C VAL A 92 -1.27 10.94 -8.21
N ARG A 93 -2.38 10.83 -8.95
CA ARG A 93 -2.85 9.56 -9.49
C ARG A 93 -1.83 8.93 -10.43
N ASP A 94 -1.24 9.72 -11.33
CA ASP A 94 -0.25 9.25 -12.30
C ASP A 94 1.04 8.77 -11.61
N ASP A 95 1.54 9.52 -10.61
CA ASP A 95 2.71 9.09 -9.81
C ASP A 95 2.43 7.77 -9.06
N LEU A 96 1.24 7.63 -8.47
CA LEU A 96 0.85 6.40 -7.78
C LEU A 96 0.58 5.23 -8.73
N SER A 97 0.15 5.49 -9.96
CA SER A 97 -0.09 4.46 -10.97
C SER A 97 1.18 3.67 -11.32
N GLN A 98 2.37 4.25 -11.12
CA GLN A 98 3.66 3.61 -11.37
C GLN A 98 3.92 2.39 -10.49
N TYR A 99 3.24 2.29 -9.35
CA TYR A 99 3.34 1.14 -8.44
C TYR A 99 2.31 0.04 -8.75
N LEU A 100 1.35 0.31 -9.64
CA LEU A 100 0.32 -0.65 -10.02
C LEU A 100 0.77 -1.46 -11.22
N SER A 101 0.39 -2.74 -11.23
CA SER A 101 0.56 -3.62 -12.38
C SER A 101 -0.79 -4.10 -12.87
N ASN A 102 -0.91 -4.27 -14.18
CA ASN A 102 -2.13 -4.83 -14.77
C ASN A 102 -2.09 -6.35 -14.61
N SER A 103 -3.04 -6.91 -13.86
CA SER A 103 -3.29 -8.34 -13.77
C SER A 103 -4.60 -8.71 -14.45
N ALA A 104 -4.75 -9.98 -14.83
CA ALA A 104 -6.03 -10.48 -15.29
C ALA A 104 -7.05 -10.35 -14.16
N CYS A 105 -8.22 -9.79 -14.46
CA CYS A 105 -9.30 -9.69 -13.47
C CYS A 105 -9.75 -11.08 -13.04
N ASP A 106 -9.76 -11.36 -11.74
CA ASP A 106 -10.11 -12.68 -11.17
C ASP A 106 -11.51 -13.15 -11.59
N VAL A 107 -12.45 -12.22 -11.73
CA VAL A 107 -13.85 -12.53 -12.07
C VAL A 107 -13.99 -12.96 -13.53
N CYS A 108 -13.36 -12.23 -14.45
CA CYS A 108 -13.51 -12.45 -15.90
C CYS A 108 -12.32 -13.18 -16.55
N SER A 109 -11.27 -13.47 -15.78
CA SER A 109 -9.97 -13.98 -16.26
C SER A 109 -9.40 -13.15 -17.41
N GLY A 110 -9.64 -11.83 -17.40
CA GLY A 110 -9.21 -10.90 -18.45
C GLY A 110 -10.11 -10.84 -19.69
N SER A 111 -11.17 -11.64 -19.78
CA SER A 111 -12.08 -11.62 -20.94
C SER A 111 -12.91 -10.34 -21.05
N ARG A 112 -13.06 -9.57 -19.96
CA ARG A 112 -13.89 -8.35 -19.87
C ARG A 112 -15.37 -8.56 -20.21
N LEU A 113 -15.82 -9.82 -20.23
CA LEU A 113 -17.21 -10.21 -20.46
C LEU A 113 -17.89 -10.59 -19.15
N ASN A 114 -19.20 -10.36 -19.09
CA ASN A 114 -20.03 -10.89 -18.01
C ASN A 114 -20.12 -12.43 -18.09
N GLU A 115 -20.59 -13.07 -17.03
CA GLU A 115 -20.66 -14.53 -16.94
C GLU A 115 -21.51 -15.19 -18.03
N LEU A 116 -22.68 -14.62 -18.33
CA LEU A 116 -23.57 -15.17 -19.36
C LEU A 116 -22.92 -15.13 -20.74
N SER A 117 -22.34 -13.99 -21.13
CA SER A 117 -21.65 -13.81 -22.40
C SER A 117 -20.43 -14.72 -22.55
N ARG A 118 -19.75 -15.08 -21.45
CA ARG A 118 -18.65 -16.05 -21.48
C ARG A 118 -19.08 -17.48 -21.76
N ASN A 119 -20.32 -17.82 -21.43
CA ASN A 119 -20.86 -19.17 -21.62
C ASN A 119 -21.53 -19.37 -22.99
N VAL A 120 -21.69 -18.31 -23.78
CA VAL A 120 -22.17 -18.42 -25.16
C VAL A 120 -21.04 -18.97 -26.04
N LYS A 121 -21.32 -20.11 -26.70
CA LYS A 121 -20.38 -20.80 -27.57
C LYS A 121 -20.94 -20.87 -29.00
N VAL A 122 -20.10 -20.56 -29.98
CA VAL A 122 -20.37 -20.79 -31.40
C VAL A 122 -19.32 -21.77 -31.90
N ALA A 123 -19.76 -22.91 -32.46
CA ALA A 123 -18.86 -24.00 -32.89
C ALA A 123 -17.86 -24.42 -31.79
N SER A 124 -18.32 -24.53 -30.54
CA SER A 124 -17.52 -24.86 -29.34
C SER A 124 -16.48 -23.83 -28.91
N CYS A 125 -16.38 -22.69 -29.58
CA CYS A 125 -15.50 -21.57 -29.20
C CYS A 125 -16.28 -20.46 -28.50
N THR A 126 -15.67 -19.89 -27.47
CA THR A 126 -16.16 -18.67 -26.79
C THR A 126 -15.54 -17.43 -27.42
N LEU A 127 -16.21 -16.27 -27.33
CA LEU A 127 -15.73 -15.02 -27.93
C LEU A 127 -14.26 -14.67 -27.57
N PRO A 128 -13.81 -14.78 -26.30
CA PRO A 128 -12.43 -14.47 -25.95
C PRO A 128 -11.38 -15.37 -26.61
N GLN A 129 -11.75 -16.60 -27.00
CA GLN A 129 -10.84 -17.55 -27.66
C GLN A 129 -10.64 -17.23 -29.14
N VAL A 130 -11.58 -16.50 -29.75
CA VAL A 130 -11.52 -16.13 -31.18
C VAL A 130 -10.72 -14.85 -31.39
N THR A 131 -10.68 -13.97 -30.39
CA THR A 131 -10.06 -12.64 -30.48
C THR A 131 -8.62 -12.57 -29.94
N GLN A 132 -8.02 -13.69 -29.50
CA GLN A 132 -6.61 -13.72 -29.09
C GLN A 132 -5.66 -13.76 -30.28
#